data_AF-G9KZF8-F1
#
_entry.id   AF-G9KZF8-F1
#
_cell.length_a   1.000
_cell.length_b   1.000
_cell.length_c   1.000
_cell.angle_alpha   90.00
_cell.angle_beta   90.00
_cell.angle_gamma   90.00
#
_symmetry.space_group_name_H-M   'P 1'
#
loop_
_entity.id
_entity.type
_entity.pdbx_description
1 polymer ?
#
loop_
_entity_poly.entity_id
_entity_poly.type
_entity_poly.pdbx_seq_one_letter_code
_entity_poly.pdbx_strand_id
1 'polypeptide(L)' 'AVKHSNEKKVYRCTSCNWDFRNETDLQLHVKHNHLENQGKVHKCIFCGESFGTEVELQCHITTHSKKYNCKFCSKAF' A
#
# COMPACT_ATOMS: atom_id res chain seq x y z
N ALA A 1 10.20 6.61 48.79
CA ALA A 1 9.83 5.79 47.61
C ALA A 1 9.16 6.69 46.59
N VAL A 2 9.88 7.16 45.58
CA VAL A 2 9.27 7.89 44.46
C VAL A 2 9.27 6.91 43.29
N LYS A 3 8.10 6.31 43.03
CA LYS A 3 7.88 5.64 41.74
C LYS A 3 7.89 6.75 40.70
N HIS A 4 9.01 6.95 40.00
CA HIS A 4 8.99 7.60 38.70
C HIS A 4 8.16 6.70 37.78
N SER A 5 6.84 6.87 37.77
CA SER A 5 5.99 6.27 36.78
C SER A 5 6.23 7.04 35.48
N ASN A 6 7.31 6.68 34.78
CA ASN A 6 7.52 7.09 33.41
C ASN A 6 6.55 6.25 32.56
N GLU A 7 5.25 6.51 32.72
CA GLU A 7 4.19 5.92 31.92
C GLU A 7 4.44 6.35 30.48
N LYS A 8 5.16 5.51 29.73
CA LYS A 8 5.30 5.71 28.29
C LYS A 8 3.89 5.65 27.75
N LYS A 9 3.36 6.79 27.31
CA LYS A 9 2.07 6.87 26.62
C LYS A 9 2.14 5.92 25.43
N VAL A 10 1.44 4.79 25.54
CA VAL A 10 1.30 3.81 24.47
C VAL A 10 0.04 4.13 23.67
N TYR A 11 0.10 3.86 22.38
CA TYR A 11 -1.00 4.03 21.44
C TYR A 11 -1.60 2.66 21.18
N ARG A 12 -2.83 2.41 21.66
CA ARG A 12 -3.50 1.12 21.55
C ARG A 12 -4.40 1.09 20.31
N CYS A 13 -4.28 0.07 19.48
CA CYS A 13 -5.25 -0.21 18.43
C CYS A 13 -6.54 -0.75 19.03
N THR A 14 -7.67 -0.11 18.74
CA THR A 14 -8.99 -0.53 19.26
C THR A 14 -9.59 -1.74 18.52
N SER A 15 -9.04 -2.08 17.36
CA SER A 15 -9.53 -3.20 16.53
C SER A 15 -8.85 -4.53 16.83
N CYS A 16 -7.62 -4.54 17.37
CA CYS A 16 -6.89 -5.78 17.71
C CYS A 16 -6.07 -5.70 19.01
N ASN A 17 -6.25 -4.65 19.80
CA ASN A 17 -5.64 -4.43 21.11
C ASN A 17 -4.09 -4.48 21.12
N TRP A 18 -3.41 -4.18 20.02
CA TRP A 18 -1.95 -4.03 20.01
C TRP A 18 -1.49 -2.64 20.50
N ASP A 19 -0.40 -2.61 21.26
CA ASP A 19 0.22 -1.39 21.76
C ASP A 19 1.39 -0.94 20.87
N PHE A 20 1.44 0.36 20.59
CA PHE A 20 2.50 1.00 19.83
C PHE A 20 3.17 2.10 20.65
N ARG A 21 4.45 2.36 20.36
CA ARG A 21 5.25 3.36 21.09
C ARG A 21 4.99 4.79 20.62
N ASN A 22 4.44 4.96 19.43
CA ASN A 22 4.12 6.24 18.83
C ASN A 22 2.84 6.13 17.99
N GLU A 23 2.27 7.27 17.65
CA GLU A 23 1.03 7.37 16.89
C GLU A 23 1.20 6.90 15.44
N THR A 24 2.36 7.18 14.83
CA THR A 24 2.66 6.81 13.43
C THR A 24 2.62 5.29 13.22
N ASP A 25 3.19 4.52 14.13
CA ASP A 25 3.19 3.05 14.09
C ASP A 25 1.77 2.51 14.23
N LEU A 26 0.95 3.10 15.11
CA LEU A 26 -0.46 2.76 15.24
C LEU A 26 -1.22 3.05 13.93
N GLN A 27 -1.02 4.23 13.34
CA GLN A 27 -1.68 4.62 12.09
C GLN A 27 -1.30 3.71 10.92
N LEU A 28 -0.02 3.36 10.77
CA LEU A 28 0.43 2.39 9.78
C LEU A 28 -0.18 1.01 10.02
N HIS A 29 -0.20 0.55 11.26
CA HIS A 29 -0.83 -0.70 11.63
C HIS A 29 -2.33 -0.71 11.27
N VAL A 30 -3.08 0.32 11.66
CA VAL A 30 -4.52 0.43 11.34
C VAL A 30 -4.72 0.49 9.84
N LYS A 31 -3.91 1.27 9.12
CA LYS A 31 -3.98 1.38 7.66
C LYS A 31 -3.77 0.03 6.97
N HIS A 32 -2.76 -0.73 7.36
CA HIS A 32 -2.41 -2.00 6.71
C HIS A 32 -3.28 -3.17 7.17
N ASN A 33 -3.64 -3.25 8.45
CA ASN A 33 -4.27 -4.46 9.03
C ASN A 33 -5.79 -4.32 9.19
N HIS A 34 -6.33 -3.11 9.18
CA HIS A 34 -7.75 -2.86 9.42
C HIS A 34 -8.42 -2.06 8.30
N LEU A 35 -7.66 -1.23 7.57
CA LEU A 35 -8.16 -0.42 6.46
C LEU A 35 -7.68 -0.92 5.08
N GLU A 36 -7.18 -2.15 4.98
CA GLU A 36 -6.65 -2.77 3.74
C GLU A 36 -7.62 -2.63 2.55
N ASN A 37 -8.91 -2.41 2.79
CA ASN A 37 -9.92 -2.26 1.76
C ASN A 37 -10.10 -0.83 1.19
N GLN A 38 -9.40 0.18 1.72
CA GLN A 38 -9.54 1.58 1.26
C GLN A 38 -8.20 2.27 0.91
N GLY A 39 -7.09 1.53 0.94
CA GLY A 39 -5.81 2.03 0.47
C GLY A 39 -5.80 2.12 -1.05
N LYS A 40 -6.58 3.04 -1.63
CA LYS A 40 -6.62 3.46 -3.05
C LYS A 40 -5.97 2.40 -3.94
N VAL A 41 -6.63 1.24 -4.08
CA VAL A 41 -6.10 0.16 -4.90
C VAL A 41 -5.94 0.73 -6.31
N HIS A 42 -4.70 0.84 -6.76
CA HIS A 42 -4.41 1.29 -8.11
C HIS A 42 -4.75 0.11 -9.01
N LYS A 43 -6.03 0.01 -9.38
CA LYS A 43 -6.55 -1.15 -10.08
C LYS A 43 -6.28 -1.01 -11.57
N CYS A 44 -5.65 -2.02 -12.16
CA CYS A 44 -5.47 -2.06 -13.59
C CYS A 44 -6.82 -2.18 -14.29
N ILE A 45 -7.09 -1.26 -15.20
CA ILE A 45 -8.34 -1.26 -15.98
C ILE A 45 -8.40 -2.42 -16.99
N PHE A 46 -7.26 -3.00 -17.36
CA PHE A 46 -7.17 -4.06 -18.37
C PHE A 46 -7.36 -5.47 -17.77
N CYS A 47 -6.84 -5.73 -16.56
CA CYS A 47 -6.89 -7.06 -15.93
C CYS A 47 -7.50 -7.08 -14.53
N GLY A 48 -7.76 -5.91 -13.91
CA GLY A 48 -8.33 -5.83 -12.57
C GLY A 48 -7.35 -6.10 -11.43
N GLU A 49 -6.05 -6.34 -11.73
CA GLU A 49 -5.01 -6.48 -10.70
C GLU A 49 -4.86 -5.19 -9.89
N SER A 50 -4.58 -5.33 -8.59
CA SER A 50 -4.49 -4.21 -7.66
C SER A 50 -3.04 -4.00 -7.24
N PHE A 51 -2.58 -2.75 -7.29
CA PHE A 51 -1.22 -2.35 -6.94
C PHE A 51 -1.22 -1.44 -5.71
N GLY A 52 -0.18 -1.53 -4.89
CA GLY A 52 -0.02 -0.74 -3.67
C GLY A 52 0.34 0.72 -3.91
N THR A 53 0.85 1.04 -5.12
CA THR A 53 1.23 2.39 -5.52
C THR A 53 0.86 2.70 -6.98
N GLU A 54 0.71 3.99 -7.29
CA GLU A 54 0.51 4.47 -8.67
C GLU A 54 1.69 4.07 -9.58
N VAL A 55 2.92 4.14 -9.09
CA VAL A 55 4.12 3.83 -9.89
C VAL A 55 4.13 2.37 -10.32
N GLU A 56 3.76 1.44 -9.43
CA GLU A 56 3.62 0.03 -9.76
C GLU A 56 2.53 -0.21 -10.79
N LEU A 57 1.37 0.45 -10.65
CA LEU A 57 0.30 0.39 -11.66
C LEU A 57 0.77 0.91 -13.02
N GLN A 58 1.44 2.07 -13.07
CA GLN A 58 1.92 2.64 -14.34
C GLN A 58 2.94 1.72 -15.01
N CYS A 59 3.88 1.16 -14.26
CA CYS A 59 4.82 0.16 -14.76
C CYS A 59 4.07 -1.07 -15.31
N HIS A 60 3.09 -1.57 -14.56
CA HIS A 60 2.26 -2.69 -14.99
C HIS A 60 1.44 -2.38 -16.26
N ILE A 61 0.87 -1.18 -16.40
CA ILE A 61 0.13 -0.78 -17.60
C ILE A 61 1.01 -0.88 -18.86
N THR A 62 2.32 -0.61 -18.76
CA THR A 62 3.24 -0.80 -19.91
C THR A 62 3.33 -2.25 -20.39
N THR A 63 3.02 -3.23 -19.53
CA THR A 63 2.96 -4.65 -19.91
C THR A 63 1.75 -4.97 -20.79
N HIS A 64 0.62 -4.26 -20.58
CA HIS A 64 -0.55 -4.33 -21.46
C HIS A 64 -0.31 -3.58 -22.77
N SER A 65 0.37 -2.43 -22.72
CA SER A 65 0.76 -1.66 -23.91
C SER A 65 1.86 -2.33 -24.74
N LYS A 66 2.58 -3.31 -24.20
CA LYS A 66 3.51 -4.14 -24.98
C LYS A 66 2.74 -5.14 -25.84
N LYS A 67 2.38 -4.68 -27.04
CA LYS A 67 2.63 -5.36 -28.32
C LYS A 67 1.96 -4.58 -29.45
N TYR A 68 2.74 -4.17 -30.45
CA TYR A 68 2.61 -4.75 -31.80
C TYR A 68 3.97 -4.67 -32.51
N ASN A 69 4.61 -5.84 -32.70
CA ASN A 69 5.46 -6.01 -33.88
C ASN A 69 4.54 -5.80 -35.09
N CYS A 70 4.80 -4.76 -35.88
CA CYS A 70 4.11 -4.61 -37.15
C CYS A 70 4.56 -5.77 -38.06
N LYS A 71 3.61 -6.65 -38.44
CA LYS A 71 3.87 -7.77 -39.35
C LYS A 71 4.32 -7.31 -40.75
N PHE A 72 4.25 -6.01 -41.02
CA PHE A 72 4.57 -5.36 -42.30
C PHE A 72 5.65 -4.28 -42.18
N CYS A 73 6.13 -3.94 -40.99
CA CYS A 73 7.18 -2.94 -40.79
C CYS A 73 8.06 -3.36 -39.61
N SER A 74 9.31 -3.71 -39.89
CA SER A 74 10.36 -3.94 -38.88
C SER A 74 10.80 -2.66 -38.17
N LYS A 75 9.86 -1.85 -37.67
CA LYS A 75 10.15 -0.71 -36.81
C LYS A 75 9.33 -0.83 -35.53
N ALA A 76 10.04 -1.10 -34.45
CA ALA A 76 9.51 -0.98 -33.09
C ALA A 76 9.49 0.51 -32.69
N PHE A 77 8.39 0.95 -32.08
CA PHE A 77 8.30 2.17 -31.30
C PHE A 77 8.09 1.79 -29.84
#